data_AF-A0A497T455-F1
#
_entry.id   AF-A0A497T455-F1
#
_cell.length_a   1.000
_cell.length_b   1.000
_cell.length_c   1.000
_cell.angle_alpha   90.00
_cell.angle_beta   90.00
_cell.angle_gamma   90.00
#
_symmetry.space_group_name_H-M   'P 1'
#
loop_
_entity.id
_entity.type
_entity.pdbx_description
1 polymer ?
#
loop_
_entity_poly.entity_id
_entity_poly.type
_entity_poly.pdbx_seq_one_letter_code
_entity_poly.pdbx_strand_id
1 'polypeptide(L)'
;MKALSTTILIVVSAVVILVAALVVLTIFGGGMGQVSTLTKFKNNCLLQAKTSCSSLGTLPPTWDLEVSVGGKVTTCQKETQCNDCKCSSLKSEENSEQSSGDTPPS
;
A
#
# COMPACT_ATOMS: atom_id res chain seq x y z
N MET A 1 -43.63 29.20 -10.00
CA MET A 1 -43.19 27.77 -10.05
C MET A 1 -41.77 27.55 -10.59
N LYS A 2 -40.97 28.58 -10.95
CA LYS A 2 -39.58 28.38 -11.41
C LYS A 2 -38.58 28.14 -10.25
N ALA A 3 -38.81 28.73 -9.08
CA ALA A 3 -37.91 28.61 -7.93
C ALA A 3 -37.87 27.22 -7.27
N LEU A 4 -38.96 26.44 -7.37
CA LEU A 4 -39.04 25.08 -6.82
C LEU A 4 -38.25 24.06 -7.67
N SER A 5 -38.11 24.32 -8.97
CA SER A 5 -37.37 23.44 -9.88
C SER A 5 -35.86 23.56 -9.68
N THR A 6 -35.35 24.78 -9.49
CA THR A 6 -33.92 25.02 -9.25
C THR A 6 -33.44 24.39 -7.93
N THR A 7 -34.25 24.45 -6.88
CA THR A 7 -33.92 23.84 -5.58
C THR A 7 -33.84 22.32 -5.68
N ILE A 8 -34.76 21.68 -6.41
CA ILE A 8 -34.71 20.24 -6.67
C ILE A 8 -33.44 19.86 -7.46
N LEU A 9 -33.07 20.63 -8.48
CA LEU A 9 -31.87 20.35 -9.28
C LEU A 9 -30.58 20.46 -8.46
N ILE A 10 -30.48 21.42 -7.55
CA ILE A 10 -29.34 21.57 -6.64
C ILE A 10 -29.23 20.39 -5.69
N VAL A 11 -30.36 19.93 -5.15
CA VAL A 11 -30.38 18.76 -4.25
C VAL A 11 -29.94 17.50 -5.00
N VAL A 12 -30.45 17.28 -6.21
CA VAL A 12 -30.08 16.12 -7.02
C VAL A 12 -28.60 16.14 -7.37
N SER A 13 -28.03 17.28 -7.78
CA SER A 13 -26.61 17.37 -8.11
C SER A 13 -25.72 17.11 -6.89
N ALA A 14 -26.08 17.65 -5.72
CA ALA A 14 -25.35 17.41 -4.48
C ALA A 14 -25.35 15.93 -4.07
N VAL A 15 -26.50 15.24 -4.19
CA VAL A 15 -26.60 13.81 -3.87
C VAL A 15 -25.72 12.98 -4.80
N VAL A 16 -25.69 13.30 -6.10
CA VAL A 16 -24.85 12.59 -7.07
C VAL A 16 -23.36 12.74 -6.74
N ILE A 17 -22.92 13.95 -6.37
CA ILE A 17 -21.53 14.20 -5.96
C ILE A 17 -21.17 13.38 -4.70
N LEU A 18 -22.06 13.35 -3.71
CA LEU A 18 -21.84 12.59 -2.48
C LEU A 18 -21.72 11.09 -2.74
N VAL A 19 -22.59 10.52 -3.59
CA VAL A 19 -22.54 9.10 -3.94
C VAL A 19 -21.26 8.77 -4.71
N ALA A 20 -20.88 9.61 -5.68
CA ALA A 20 -19.64 9.42 -6.43
C ALA A 20 -18.41 9.43 -5.50
N ALA A 21 -18.34 10.39 -4.57
CA ALA A 21 -17.25 10.47 -3.59
C ALA A 21 -17.19 9.23 -2.69
N LEU A 22 -18.35 8.74 -2.22
CA LEU A 22 -18.44 7.52 -1.41
C LEU A 22 -17.94 6.28 -2.15
N VAL A 23 -18.30 6.12 -3.42
CA VAL A 23 -17.84 4.98 -4.24
C VAL A 23 -16.33 5.01 -4.39
N VAL A 24 -15.76 6.18 -4.70
CA VAL A 24 -14.32 6.36 -4.83
C VAL A 24 -13.60 6.04 -3.52
N LEU A 25 -14.08 6.60 -2.40
CA LEU A 25 -13.54 6.32 -1.06
C LEU A 25 -13.67 4.84 -0.68
N THR A 26 -14.71 4.15 -1.13
CA THR A 26 -14.90 2.72 -0.84
C THR A 26 -13.93 1.85 -1.63
N ILE A 27 -13.71 2.14 -2.91
CA ILE A 27 -12.74 1.41 -3.75
C ILE A 27 -11.32 1.60 -3.20
N PHE A 28 -10.94 2.84 -2.86
CA PHE A 28 -9.62 3.10 -2.31
C PHE A 28 -9.48 2.61 -0.85
N GLY A 29 -10.52 2.75 -0.03
CA GLY A 29 -10.55 2.27 1.35
C GLY A 29 -10.46 0.75 1.47
N GLY A 30 -11.00 0.00 0.50
CA GLY A 30 -10.89 -1.46 0.46
C GLY A 30 -9.49 -1.98 0.12
N GLY A 31 -8.66 -1.20 -0.58
CA GLY A 31 -7.32 -1.61 -1.02
C GLY A 31 -6.18 -1.30 -0.05
N MET A 32 -6.35 -0.33 0.86
CA MET A 32 -5.26 0.17 1.71
C MET A 32 -4.76 -0.82 2.78
N GLY A 33 -5.60 -1.76 3.23
CA GLY A 33 -5.21 -2.73 4.27
C GLY A 33 -4.14 -3.72 3.80
N GLN A 34 -4.21 -4.16 2.54
CA GLN A 34 -3.37 -5.24 2.01
C GLN A 34 -1.94 -4.78 1.68
N VAL A 35 -1.80 -3.54 1.17
CA VAL A 35 -0.50 -2.96 0.83
C VAL A 35 0.35 -2.68 2.08
N SER A 36 -0.27 -2.24 3.18
CA SER A 36 0.44 -1.94 4.42
C SER A 36 1.04 -3.20 5.06
N THR A 37 0.34 -4.34 4.99
CA THR A 37 0.86 -5.63 5.47
C THR A 37 2.01 -6.16 4.62
N LEU A 38 1.95 -6.00 3.30
CA LEU A 38 3.01 -6.47 2.40
C LEU A 38 4.30 -5.66 2.59
N THR A 39 4.19 -4.34 2.76
CA THR A 39 5.33 -3.45 3.02
C THR A 39 5.99 -3.73 4.37
N LYS A 40 5.20 -4.00 5.41
CA LYS A 40 5.73 -4.44 6.71
C LYS A 40 6.46 -5.78 6.59
N PHE A 41 5.90 -6.73 5.85
CA PHE A 41 6.53 -8.02 5.61
C PHE A 41 7.88 -7.87 4.89
N LYS A 42 7.93 -7.09 3.80
CA LYS A 42 9.16 -6.82 3.05
C LYS A 42 10.26 -6.20 3.92
N ASN A 43 9.92 -5.22 4.77
CA ASN A 43 10.88 -4.62 5.69
C ASN A 43 11.42 -5.63 6.72
N ASN A 44 10.57 -6.52 7.25
CA ASN A 44 11.01 -7.58 8.16
C ASN A 44 11.96 -8.56 7.46
N CYS A 45 11.69 -8.93 6.21
CA CYS A 45 12.61 -9.73 5.41
C CYS A 45 13.97 -9.04 5.26
N LEU A 46 14.00 -7.76 4.88
CA LEU A 46 15.27 -7.02 4.75
C LEU A 46 16.04 -6.93 6.08
N LEU A 47 15.34 -6.73 7.20
CA LEU A 47 15.96 -6.68 8.53
C LEU A 47 16.55 -8.04 8.94
N GLN A 48 15.82 -9.14 8.65
CA GLN A 48 16.30 -10.50 8.90
C GLN A 48 17.49 -10.86 8.02
N ALA A 49 17.45 -10.49 6.73
CA ALA A 49 18.58 -10.67 5.83
C ALA A 49 19.80 -9.91 6.34
N LYS A 50 19.65 -8.63 6.70
CA LYS A 50 20.77 -7.84 7.22
C LYS A 50 21.40 -8.47 8.46
N THR A 51 20.59 -8.90 9.42
CA THR A 51 21.07 -9.51 10.66
C THR A 51 21.73 -10.87 10.41
N SER A 52 21.09 -11.73 9.61
CA SER A 52 21.60 -13.08 9.32
C SER A 52 22.85 -13.04 8.46
N CYS A 53 22.87 -12.19 7.43
CA CYS A 53 24.05 -12.00 6.59
C CYS A 53 25.21 -11.36 7.36
N SER A 54 24.94 -10.45 8.30
CA SER A 54 26.00 -9.90 9.15
C SER A 54 26.55 -10.91 10.17
N SER A 55 25.79 -11.93 10.55
CA SER A 55 26.16 -12.86 11.62
C SER A 55 26.69 -14.20 11.08
N LEU A 56 26.02 -14.76 10.08
CA LEU A 56 26.31 -16.07 9.48
C LEU A 56 26.88 -15.97 8.05
N GLY A 57 26.84 -14.79 7.42
CA GLY A 57 27.25 -14.63 6.02
C GLY A 57 26.27 -15.23 5.00
N THR A 58 25.13 -15.73 5.46
CA THR A 58 24.10 -16.36 4.63
C THR A 58 22.71 -15.82 4.96
N LEU A 59 21.79 -15.99 4.02
CA LEU A 59 20.38 -15.68 4.24
C LEU A 59 19.76 -16.61 5.30
N PRO A 60 18.69 -16.17 5.98
CA PRO A 60 17.96 -17.02 6.93
C PRO A 60 17.43 -18.28 6.24
N PRO A 61 17.38 -19.45 6.91
CA PRO A 61 16.77 -20.66 6.34
C PRO A 61 15.26 -20.51 6.07
N THR A 62 14.62 -19.49 6.64
CA THR A 62 13.21 -19.13 6.42
C THR A 62 13.00 -18.23 5.20
N TRP A 63 14.04 -17.95 4.40
CA TRP A 63 13.95 -17.00 3.29
C TRP A 63 12.97 -17.43 2.18
N ASP A 64 12.95 -18.73 1.90
CA ASP A 64 12.10 -19.35 0.88
C ASP A 64 10.80 -19.94 1.49
N LEU A 65 10.55 -19.68 2.77
CA LEU A 65 9.35 -20.18 3.44
C LEU A 65 8.11 -19.43 2.92
N GLU A 66 7.14 -20.19 2.44
CA GLU A 66 5.85 -19.67 2.00
C GLU A 66 5.02 -19.20 3.19
N VAL A 67 4.63 -17.93 3.17
CA VAL A 67 3.81 -17.30 4.20
C VAL A 67 2.64 -16.55 3.58
N SER A 68 1.49 -16.58 4.26
CA SER A 68 0.30 -15.85 3.82
C SER A 68 0.31 -14.43 4.41
N VAL A 69 0.47 -13.43 3.54
CA VAL A 69 0.47 -12.00 3.92
C VAL A 69 -0.68 -11.32 3.19
N GLY A 70 -1.67 -10.83 3.94
CA GLY A 70 -2.84 -10.17 3.36
C GLY A 70 -3.61 -11.07 2.37
N GLY A 71 -3.67 -12.38 2.61
CA GLY A 71 -4.37 -13.35 1.75
C GLY A 71 -3.58 -13.79 0.51
N LYS A 72 -2.35 -13.31 0.30
CA LYS A 72 -1.44 -13.77 -0.76
C LYS A 72 -0.34 -14.63 -0.16
N VAL A 73 -0.14 -15.84 -0.70
CA VAL A 73 1.03 -16.67 -0.37
C VAL A 73 2.26 -16.09 -1.08
N THR A 74 3.27 -15.75 -0.30
CA THR A 74 4.52 -15.17 -0.79
C THR A 74 5.72 -15.60 0.06
N THR A 75 6.92 -15.28 -0.39
CA THR A 75 8.20 -15.57 0.31
C THR A 75 9.03 -14.30 0.42
N CYS A 76 9.99 -14.28 1.36
CA CYS A 76 10.93 -13.16 1.44
C CYS A 76 11.75 -13.03 0.15
N GLN A 77 12.14 -14.14 -0.46
CA GLN A 77 12.78 -14.18 -1.76
C GLN A 77 11.96 -13.48 -2.85
N LYS A 78 10.66 -13.75 -2.92
CA LYS A 78 9.76 -13.22 -3.96
C LYS A 78 9.44 -11.74 -3.80
N GLU A 79 9.23 -11.28 -2.56
CA GLU A 79 8.89 -9.87 -2.28
C GLU A 79 10.10 -8.93 -2.27
N THR A 80 11.28 -9.47 -1.93
CA THR A 80 12.54 -8.71 -1.98
C THR A 80 13.31 -8.93 -3.27
N GLN A 81 13.02 -9.94 -4.09
CA GLN A 81 13.83 -10.29 -5.27
C GLN A 81 15.32 -10.47 -4.95
N CYS A 82 15.61 -10.98 -3.75
CA CYS A 82 16.97 -11.14 -3.27
C CYS A 82 17.29 -12.61 -3.03
N ASN A 83 18.38 -13.09 -3.62
CA ASN A 83 18.83 -14.49 -3.53
C ASN A 83 20.15 -14.64 -2.77
N ASP A 84 20.74 -13.55 -2.30
CA ASP A 84 22.05 -13.55 -1.66
C ASP A 84 22.16 -12.43 -0.62
N CYS A 85 23.23 -12.36 0.15
CA CYS A 85 23.45 -11.34 1.17
C CYS A 85 23.69 -9.92 0.63
N LYS A 86 23.51 -9.72 -0.67
CA LYS A 86 23.57 -8.41 -1.36
C LYS A 86 22.24 -7.64 -1.33
N CYS A 87 21.31 -7.98 -0.44
CA CYS A 87 19.99 -7.31 -0.33
C CYS A 87 20.05 -5.82 0.07
N SER A 88 21.24 -5.23 0.20
CA SER A 88 21.54 -3.87 0.61
C SER A 88 20.96 -2.77 -0.28
N SER A 89 20.50 -3.10 -1.48
CA SER A 89 20.14 -2.12 -2.53
C SER A 89 18.68 -2.15 -2.95
N LEU A 90 17.88 -3.03 -2.34
CA LEU A 90 16.44 -2.98 -2.53
C LEU A 90 15.91 -1.81 -1.72
N LYS A 91 15.98 -0.63 -2.34
CA LYS A 91 15.01 0.42 -2.07
C LYS A 91 13.67 -0.30 -2.02
N SER A 92 13.01 -0.21 -0.87
CA SER A 92 11.56 -0.22 -0.81
C SER A 92 11.11 0.53 -2.06
N GLU A 93 10.44 -0.16 -2.98
CA GLU A 93 9.74 0.48 -4.08
C GLU A 93 8.61 1.26 -3.41
N GLU A 94 9.00 2.41 -2.88
CA GLU A 94 8.18 3.56 -2.63
C GLU A 94 7.86 4.11 -4.02
N ASN A 95 6.92 3.45 -4.68
CA ASN A 95 6.21 4.03 -5.79
C ASN A 95 4.75 3.60 -5.72
N SER A 96 3.98 4.41 -5.00
CA SER A 96 2.65 4.77 -5.44
C SER A 96 2.43 6.20 -4.94
N GLU A 97 2.69 7.13 -5.86
CA GLU A 97 2.36 8.55 -5.81
C GLU A 97 2.51 9.27 -4.46
N GLN A 98 3.65 9.95 -4.35
CA GLN A 98 3.61 11.37 -4.01
C GLN A 98 2.68 12.10 -5.01
N SER A 99 1.41 12.27 -4.67
CA SER A 99 0.67 13.44 -5.16
C SER A 99 0.83 14.53 -4.12
N SER A 100 1.92 15.28 -4.30
CA SER A 100 2.17 16.58 -3.69
C SER A 100 0.90 17.42 -3.64
N GLY A 101 0.70 18.06 -2.49
CA GLY A 101 -0.35 19.05 -2.27
C GLY A 101 -0.19 19.80 -0.95
N ASP A 102 1.05 20.12 -0.54
CA ASP A 102 1.33 21.34 0.24
C ASP A 102 0.81 22.53 -0.61
N THR A 103 -0.01 23.49 -0.19
CA THR A 103 -0.14 24.29 1.05
C THR A 103 -1.37 25.23 0.87
N PRO A 104 -1.79 26.12 1.81
CA PRO A 104 -1.64 26.22 3.28
C PRO A 104 -2.99 26.41 4.01
N PRO A 105 -3.00 26.55 5.36
CA PRO A 105 -4.10 27.20 6.09
C PRO A 105 -3.88 28.73 6.19
N SER A 106 -5.01 29.46 6.12
CA SER A 106 -5.21 30.93 6.27
C SER A 106 -5.31 31.73 4.97
#